data_AF-C9KLD1-F1
#
_entry.id   AF-C9KLD1-F1
#
_cell.length_a   1.000
_cell.length_b   1.000
_cell.length_c   1.000
_cell.angle_alpha   90.00
_cell.angle_beta   90.00
_cell.angle_gamma   90.00
#
_symmetry.space_group_name_H-M   'P 1'
#
loop_
_entity.id
_entity.type
_entity.pdbx_description
1 polymer ?
#
loop_
_entity_poly.entity_id
_entity_poly.type
_entity_poly.pdbx_seq_one_letter_code
_entity_poly.pdbx_strand_id
1 'polypeptide(L)' 'MFEFITAFAIGLVVLCLVGKVVSLPLHLVWKLITNSIVGAILLWFVKLVVVKVQITFLSALVAGFFGVPGVIAVLLYTYL' A
#
# COMPACT_ATOMS: atom_id res chain seq x y z
N MET A 1 16.02 -43.54 10.36
CA MET A 1 15.92 -42.37 11.26
C MET A 1 16.44 -41.11 10.59
N PHE A 2 17.65 -41.11 10.00
CA PHE A 2 18.20 -39.96 9.27
C PHE A 2 17.38 -39.48 8.06
N GLU A 3 16.79 -40.39 7.27
CA GLU A 3 15.92 -40.04 6.13
C GLU A 3 14.74 -39.14 6.52
N PHE A 4 14.09 -39.42 7.65
CA PHE A 4 12.98 -38.61 8.16
C PHE A 4 13.44 -37.23 8.62
N ILE A 5 14.62 -37.15 9.22
CA ILE A 5 15.23 -35.88 9.68
C ILE A 5 15.56 -35.00 8.46
N THR A 6 16.13 -35.60 7.41
CA THR A 6 16.46 -34.89 6.16
C THR A 6 15.19 -34.41 5.44
N ALA A 7 14.17 -35.26 5.31
CA ALA A 7 12.90 -34.87 4.69
C ALA A 7 12.22 -33.72 5.46
N PHE A 8 12.24 -33.77 6.79
CA PHE A 8 11.69 -32.71 7.63
C PHE A 8 12.50 -31.40 7.52
N ALA A 9 13.83 -31.48 7.49
CA ALA A 9 14.69 -30.31 7.31
C ALA A 9 14.45 -29.63 5.95
N ILE A 10 14.35 -30.41 4.87
CA ILE A 10 14.04 -29.88 3.53
C ILE A 10 12.64 -29.25 3.51
N GLY A 11 11.63 -29.92 4.09
CA GLY A 11 10.28 -29.39 4.18
C GLY A 11 10.20 -28.06 4.93
N LEU A 12 10.93 -27.94 6.05
CA LEU A 12 11.01 -26.70 6.83
C LEU A 12 11.65 -25.55 6.02
N VAL A 13 12.75 -25.82 5.31
CA VAL A 13 13.42 -24.83 4.46
C VAL A 13 12.47 -24.31 3.37
N VAL A 14 11.76 -25.21 2.69
CA VAL A 14 10.78 -24.85 1.66
C VAL A 14 9.64 -24.03 2.25
N LEU A 15 9.12 -24.41 3.42
CA LEU A 15 8.06 -23.67 4.10
C LEU A 15 8.50 -22.25 4.48
N CYS A 16 9.74 -22.08 4.95
CA CYS A 16 10.30 -20.76 5.24
C CYS A 16 10.45 -19.90 3.97
N LEU A 17 10.79 -20.50 2.84
CA LEU A 17 10.88 -19.81 1.55
C LEU A 17 9.51 -19.31 1.08
N VAL A 18 8.51 -20.19 1.12
CA VAL A 18 7.12 -19.84 0.76
C VAL A 18 6.57 -18.77 1.70
N GLY A 19 6.82 -18.90 3.00
CA GLY A 19 6.41 -17.89 3.99
C GLY A 19 7.01 -16.51 3.72
N LYS A 20 8.29 -16.43 3.32
CA LYS A 20 8.91 -15.16 2.91
C LYS A 20 8.26 -14.57 1.66
N VAL A 21 7.99 -15.39 0.65
CA VAL A 21 7.35 -14.94 -0.60
C VAL A 21 5.94 -14.41 -0.34
N VAL A 22 5.18 -15.02 0.57
CA VAL A 22 3.83 -14.57 0.94
C VAL A 22 3.84 -13.35 1.88
N SER A 23 4.88 -13.19 2.70
CA SER A 23 4.99 -12.04 3.60
C SER A 23 5.25 -10.72 2.84
N LEU A 24 5.94 -10.77 1.70
CA LEU A 24 6.21 -9.60 0.84
C LEU A 24 4.93 -8.89 0.35
N PRO A 25 3.95 -9.56 -0.31
CA PRO A 25 2.71 -8.91 -0.74
C PRO A 25 1.85 -8.45 0.44
N LEU A 26 1.83 -9.18 1.55
CA LEU A 26 1.10 -8.76 2.75
C LEU A 26 1.64 -7.45 3.31
N HIS A 27 2.96 -7.27 3.35
CA HIS A 27 3.57 -6.02 3.78
C HIS A 27 3.24 -4.86 2.82
N LEU A 28 3.19 -5.13 1.51
CA LEU A 28 2.78 -4.14 0.52
C LEU A 28 1.33 -3.70 0.73
N VAL A 29 0.40 -4.64 0.96
CA VAL A 29 -1.00 -4.34 1.26
C VAL A 29 -1.14 -3.46 2.51
N TRP A 30 -0.41 -3.78 3.58
CA TRP A 30 -0.40 -2.96 4.79
C TRP A 30 0.09 -1.53 4.53
N LYS A 31 1.16 -1.38 3.75
CA LYS A 31 1.68 -0.06 3.36
C LYS A 31 0.70 0.72 2.47
N LEU A 32 -0.05 0.01 1.63
CA LEU A 32 -1.09 0.57 0.79
C LEU A 32 -2.27 1.08 1.61
N ILE A 33 -2.71 0.32 2.62
CA ILE A 33 -3.80 0.72 3.51
C ILE A 33 -3.41 1.99 4.29
N THR A 34 -2.21 2.03 4.87
CA THR A 34 -1.76 3.20 5.64
C THR A 34 -1.58 4.43 4.74
N ASN A 35 -0.96 4.28 3.56
CA ASN A 35 -0.90 5.35 2.57
C ASN A 35 -2.29 5.81 2.14
N SER A 36 -3.26 4.89 2.05
CA SER A 36 -4.61 5.19 1.63
C SER A 36 -5.37 6.03 2.64
N ILE A 37 -5.28 5.65 3.91
CA ILE A 37 -5.86 6.41 5.02
C ILE A 37 -5.25 7.82 5.06
N VAL A 38 -3.92 7.93 5.00
CA VAL A 38 -3.23 9.22 5.03
C VAL A 38 -3.61 10.08 3.81
N GLY A 39 -3.63 9.50 2.62
CA GLY A 39 -4.01 10.19 1.38
C GLY A 39 -5.45 10.72 1.41
N ALA A 40 -6.40 9.91 1.90
CA ALA A 40 -7.79 10.31 2.05
C ALA A 40 -7.97 11.44 3.08
N ILE A 41 -7.30 11.34 4.23
CA ILE A 41 -7.30 12.39 5.26
C ILE A 41 -6.71 13.68 4.70
N LEU A 42 -5.58 13.62 4.00
CA LEU A 42 -4.95 14.80 3.40
C LEU A 42 -5.87 15.45 2.36
N LEU A 43 -6.48 14.67 1.46
CA LEU A 43 -7.40 15.19 0.45
C LEU A 43 -8.61 15.88 1.11
N TRP A 44 -9.15 15.29 2.18
CA TRP A 44 -10.22 15.89 2.96
C TRP A 44 -9.80 17.27 3.49
N PHE A 45 -8.66 17.36 4.16
CA PHE A 45 -8.15 18.64 4.69
C PHE A 45 -7.93 19.66 3.58
N VAL A 46 -7.33 19.24 2.48
CA VAL A 46 -7.09 20.09 1.32
C VAL A 46 -8.40 20.64 0.75
N LYS A 47 -9.48 19.84 0.66
CA LYS A 47 -10.79 20.33 0.19
C LYS A 47 -11.39 21.41 1.08
N LEU A 48 -11.11 21.37 2.39
CA LEU A 48 -11.58 22.40 3.34
C LEU A 48 -10.85 23.73 3.14
N VAL A 49 -9.55 23.69 2.83
CA VAL A 49 -8.72 24.90 2.63
C VAL A 49 -8.83 25.42 1.19
N VAL A 50 -8.95 24.51 0.22
CA VAL A 50 -8.95 24.78 -1.21
C VAL A 50 -10.26 24.30 -1.84
N VAL A 51 -11.18 25.24 -2.05
CA VAL A 51 -12.52 24.98 -2.61
C VAL A 51 -12.48 24.50 -4.07
N LYS A 52 -11.38 24.73 -4.79
CA LYS A 52 -11.23 24.35 -6.21
C LYS A 52 -10.93 22.87 -6.46
N VAL A 53 -10.57 22.09 -5.45
CA VAL A 53 -10.20 20.67 -5.63
C VAL A 53 -11.43 19.80 -5.77
N GLN A 54 -11.59 19.20 -6.96
CA GLN A 54 -12.64 18.21 -7.21
C GLN A 54 -12.19 16.84 -6.67
N ILE A 55 -12.73 16.43 -5.53
CA ILE A 55 -12.56 15.06 -5.05
C ILE A 55 -13.45 14.13 -5.87
N THR A 56 -12.85 13.49 -6.87
CA THR A 56 -13.46 12.38 -7.63
C THR A 56 -12.95 11.04 -7.12
N PHE A 57 -13.67 9.96 -7.43
CA PHE A 57 -13.24 8.59 -7.11
C PHE A 57 -11.81 8.30 -7.60
N LEU A 58 -11.45 8.76 -8.81
CA LEU A 58 -10.10 8.62 -9.34
C LEU A 58 -9.05 9.36 -8.49
N SER A 59 -9.32 10.62 -8.13
CA SER A 59 -8.38 11.42 -7.32
C SER A 59 -8.14 10.80 -5.94
N ALA A 60 -9.20 10.28 -5.31
CA ALA A 60 -9.12 9.61 -4.02
C ALA A 60 -8.38 8.27 -4.13
N LEU A 61 -8.54 7.55 -5.24
CA LEU A 61 -7.80 6.31 -5.51
C LEU A 61 -6.31 6.57 -5.73
N VAL A 62 -5.94 7.61 -6.49
CA VAL A 62 -4.54 7.99 -6.74
C VAL A 62 -3.87 8.47 -5.46
N ALA A 63 -4.51 9.38 -4.73
CA ALA A 63 -4.04 9.81 -3.42
C ALA A 63 -4.00 8.64 -2.42
N GLY A 64 -4.92 7.69 -2.54
CA GLY A 64 -4.93 6.53 -1.67
C GLY A 64 -3.77 5.56 -1.94
N PHE A 65 -3.46 5.32 -3.21
CA PHE A 65 -2.40 4.41 -3.61
C PHE A 65 -1.00 4.98 -3.30
N PHE A 66 -0.81 6.27 -3.57
CA PHE A 66 0.47 6.94 -3.42
C PHE A 66 0.64 7.65 -2.08
N GLY A 67 -0.43 7.91 -1.32
CA GLY A 67 -0.40 8.72 -0.10
C GLY A 67 -0.13 10.20 -0.41
N VAL A 68 0.81 10.80 0.34
CA VAL A 68 1.21 12.21 0.21
C VAL A 68 1.61 12.59 -1.23
N PRO A 69 2.49 11.86 -1.95
CA PRO A 69 2.83 12.22 -3.33
C PRO A 69 1.61 12.16 -4.28
N GLY A 70 0.63 11.30 -4.03
CA GLY A 70 -0.61 11.26 -4.81
C GLY A 70 -1.48 12.49 -4.61
N VAL A 71 -1.54 13.01 -3.37
CA VAL A 71 -2.24 14.27 -3.07
C VAL A 71 -1.60 15.45 -3.78
N ILE A 72 -0.27 15.51 -3.80
CA ILE A 72 0.49 16.56 -4.51
C ILE A 72 0.20 16.50 -6.02
N ALA A 73 0.14 15.30 -6.60
CA ALA A 73 -0.19 15.12 -8.02
C ALA A 73 -1.61 15.60 -8.36
N VAL A 74 -2.60 15.28 -7.50
CA VAL A 74 -3.99 15.74 -7.69
C VAL A 74 -4.08 17.26 -7.60
N LEU A 75 -3.35 17.87 -6.68
CA LEU A 75 -3.27 19.32 -6.55
C LEU A 75 -2.66 19.96 -7.79
N LEU A 76 -1.51 19.47 -8.24
CA LEU A 76 -0.87 19.93 -9.47
C LEU A 76 -1.83 19.84 -10.67
N TYR A 77 -2.54 18.73 -10.82
CA TYR A 77 -3.53 18.56 -11.90
C TYR A 77 -4.72 19.53 -11.80
N THR A 78 -5.10 19.94 -10.59
CA THR A 78 -6.21 20.88 -10.39
C THR A 78 -5.80 22.33 -10.68
N TYR A 79 -4.52 22.68 -10.45
CA TYR A 79 -4.01 24.05 -10.56
C TYR A 79 -3.28 24.36 -11.87
N LEU A 80 -2.86 23.34 -12.61
CA LEU A 80 -2.33 23.48 -13.97
C LEU A 80 -3.47 23.73 -14.97
#